data_AF-A0A5Q8CPW8-F1
#
_entry.id   AF-A0A5Q8CPW8-F1
#
_cell.length_a   1.000
_cell.length_b   1.000
_cell.length_c   1.000
_cell.angle_alpha   90.00
_cell.angle_beta   90.00
_cell.angle_gamma   90.00
#
_symmetry.space_group_name_H-M   'P 1'
#
loop_
_entity.id
_entity.type
_entity.pdbx_description
1 polymer ?
#
loop_
_entity_poly.entity_id
_entity_poly.type
_entity_poly.pdbx_seq_one_letter_code
_entity_poly.pdbx_strand_id
1 'polypeptide(L)'
;TGPNGQPVDPNRDPAKIIYQASITDVTRDCTHENGQLTMKIAVAGKVVPGPLFTPGTVTMPIRIAVQHGPDVLYSQLHQYQVQVTDPSAATQFVFTDTNVVVPEPTARDYQAYAGYDENAPAATDKSKAKRKKRVAAAATN
;
A
#
# COMPACT_ATOMS: atom_id res chain seq x y z
N THR A 1 -20.44 3.28 -23.97
CA THR A 1 -19.30 3.69 -24.82
C THR A 1 -18.42 4.60 -23.99
N GLY A 2 -17.10 4.48 -24.12
CA GLY A 2 -16.16 5.24 -23.30
C GLY A 2 -16.05 6.70 -23.77
N PRO A 3 -15.29 7.55 -23.05
CA PRO A 3 -15.05 8.94 -23.43
C PRO A 3 -14.49 9.11 -24.86
N ASN A 4 -13.84 8.06 -25.39
CA ASN A 4 -13.22 8.03 -26.72
C ASN A 4 -14.01 7.18 -27.75
N GLY A 5 -15.29 6.89 -27.49
CA GLY A 5 -16.15 6.11 -28.41
C GLY A 5 -15.86 4.60 -28.46
N GLN A 6 -14.86 4.10 -27.75
CA GLN A 6 -14.52 2.68 -27.69
C GLN A 6 -15.51 1.88 -26.82
N PRO A 7 -15.73 0.58 -27.12
CA PRO A 7 -16.44 -0.33 -26.22
C PRO A 7 -15.74 -0.39 -24.86
N VAL A 8 -16.48 -0.12 -23.78
CA VAL A 8 -15.95 -0.20 -22.41
C VAL A 8 -16.16 -1.62 -21.93
N ASP A 9 -15.07 -2.31 -21.56
CA ASP A 9 -15.16 -3.56 -20.81
C ASP A 9 -15.90 -3.27 -19.49
N PRO A 10 -17.04 -3.92 -19.21
CA PRO A 10 -17.82 -3.69 -17.99
C PRO A 10 -17.01 -3.84 -16.69
N ASN A 11 -15.92 -4.61 -16.73
CA ASN A 11 -15.00 -4.85 -15.62
C ASN A 11 -13.88 -3.80 -15.51
N ARG A 12 -13.71 -2.93 -16.51
CA ARG A 12 -12.66 -1.89 -16.57
C ARG A 12 -13.26 -0.53 -16.96
N ASP A 13 -14.45 -0.25 -16.46
CA ASP A 13 -15.13 1.01 -16.71
C ASP A 13 -14.45 2.17 -15.95
N PRO A 14 -13.85 3.15 -16.66
CA PRO A 14 -13.17 4.27 -16.01
C PRO A 14 -14.11 5.13 -15.17
N ALA A 15 -15.42 5.13 -15.46
CA ALA A 15 -16.42 5.85 -14.66
C ALA A 15 -16.62 5.22 -13.28
N LYS A 16 -16.15 3.99 -13.05
CA LYS A 16 -16.28 3.26 -11.78
C LYS A 16 -15.01 3.28 -10.92
N ILE A 17 -13.98 4.02 -11.33
CA ILE A 17 -12.74 4.15 -10.56
C ILE A 17 -13.02 4.98 -9.30
N ILE A 18 -12.66 4.44 -8.13
CA ILE A 18 -12.76 5.16 -6.85
C ILE A 18 -11.51 6.04 -6.68
N TYR A 19 -10.32 5.48 -6.83
CA TYR A 19 -9.06 6.23 -6.82
C TYR A 19 -7.98 5.43 -7.54
N GLN A 20 -6.90 6.12 -7.90
CA GLN A 20 -5.66 5.52 -8.38
C GLN A 20 -4.52 5.91 -7.45
N ALA A 21 -3.85 4.92 -6.87
CA ALA A 21 -2.61 5.13 -6.14
C ALA A 21 -1.42 4.79 -7.04
N SER A 22 -0.38 5.62 -7.02
CA SER A 22 0.83 5.41 -7.82
C SER A 22 2.08 5.75 -7.01
N ILE A 23 3.08 4.89 -7.07
CA ILE A 23 4.43 5.18 -6.60
C ILE A 23 5.14 5.94 -7.74
N THR A 24 5.74 7.07 -7.40
CA THR A 24 6.44 7.94 -8.36
C THR A 24 7.94 7.86 -8.22
N ASP A 25 8.44 7.65 -7.01
CA ASP A 25 9.87 7.54 -6.74
C ASP A 25 10.13 6.62 -5.55
N VAL A 26 11.29 5.96 -5.57
CA VAL A 26 11.76 5.08 -4.51
C VAL A 26 13.24 5.35 -4.30
N THR A 27 13.61 5.69 -3.07
CA THR A 27 15.00 5.94 -2.70
C THR A 27 15.43 5.04 -1.55
N ARG A 28 16.73 4.77 -1.49
CA ARG A 28 17.35 4.00 -0.41
C ARG A 28 18.60 4.72 0.08
N ASP A 29 18.70 4.89 1.39
CA ASP A 29 19.92 5.32 2.07
C ASP A 29 20.48 4.12 2.86
N CYS A 30 21.77 3.87 2.72
CA CYS A 30 22.42 2.63 3.16
C CYS A 30 23.56 2.96 4.12
N THR A 31 23.53 2.39 5.33
CA THR A 31 24.63 2.49 6.29
C THR A 31 25.19 1.10 6.58
N HIS A 32 26.51 1.01 6.58
CA HIS A 32 27.26 -0.22 6.84
C HIS A 32 27.90 -0.11 8.22
N GLU A 33 27.54 -0.99 9.15
CA GLU A 33 28.10 -0.99 10.50
C GLU A 33 28.05 -2.39 11.11
N ASN A 34 29.15 -2.80 11.78
CA ASN A 34 29.21 -4.05 12.55
C ASN A 34 28.81 -5.32 11.76
N GLY A 35 29.13 -5.38 10.46
CA GLY A 35 28.78 -6.50 9.58
C GLY A 35 27.31 -6.56 9.18
N GLN A 36 26.56 -5.46 9.38
CA GLN A 36 25.18 -5.30 8.97
C GLN A 36 25.03 -4.14 7.99
N LEU A 37 24.11 -4.31 7.06
CA LEU A 37 23.63 -3.28 6.16
C LEU A 37 22.24 -2.82 6.64
N THR A 38 22.18 -1.60 7.14
CA THR A 38 20.90 -0.93 7.46
C THR A 38 20.45 -0.10 6.27
N MET A 39 19.18 -0.20 5.92
CA MET A 39 18.59 0.58 4.82
C MET A 39 17.40 1.39 5.32
N LYS A 40 17.41 2.68 4.98
CA LYS A 40 16.23 3.54 5.04
C LYS A 40 15.64 3.62 3.65
N ILE A 41 14.49 2.98 3.44
CA ILE A 41 13.80 2.96 2.15
C ILE A 41 12.64 3.93 2.20
N ALA A 42 12.65 4.92 1.32
CA ALA A 42 11.56 5.88 1.19
C ALA A 42 10.81 5.67 -0.13
N VAL A 43 9.49 5.76 -0.05
CA VAL A 43 8.56 5.59 -1.17
C VAL A 43 7.73 6.85 -1.28
N ALA A 44 7.88 7.57 -2.39
CA ALA A 44 7.07 8.72 -2.70
C ALA A 44 5.99 8.32 -3.71
N GLY A 45 4.80 8.88 -3.54
CA GLY A 45 3.69 8.61 -4.44
C GLY A 45 2.58 9.61 -4.33
N LYS A 46 1.48 9.30 -5.00
CA LYS A 46 0.25 10.09 -4.96
C LYS A 46 -0.98 9.22 -5.07
N VAL A 47 -2.07 9.71 -4.49
CA VAL A 47 -3.42 9.21 -4.65
C VAL A 47 -4.20 10.22 -5.48
N VAL A 48 -4.74 9.76 -6.62
CA VAL A 48 -5.59 10.55 -7.51
C VAL A 48 -7.02 10.08 -7.35
N PRO A 49 -7.94 10.92 -6.85
CA PRO A 49 -9.37 10.63 -6.81
C PRO A 49 -9.94 10.29 -8.19
N GLY A 50 -10.82 9.29 -8.25
CA GLY A 50 -11.62 8.96 -9.43
C GLY A 50 -13.04 9.52 -9.36
N PRO A 51 -13.87 9.30 -10.39
CA PRO A 51 -15.23 9.84 -10.46
C PRO A 51 -16.16 9.45 -9.30
N LEU A 52 -15.92 8.30 -8.66
CA LEU A 52 -16.71 7.81 -7.53
C LEU A 52 -16.05 8.08 -6.17
N PHE A 53 -14.97 8.87 -6.13
CA PHE A 53 -14.26 9.14 -4.88
C PHE A 53 -15.11 9.99 -3.93
N THR A 54 -15.07 9.65 -2.64
CA THR A 54 -15.57 10.49 -1.55
C THR A 54 -14.42 10.82 -0.61
N PRO A 55 -14.26 12.08 -0.16
CA PRO A 55 -13.23 12.46 0.81
C PRO A 55 -13.16 11.51 2.01
N GLY A 56 -11.94 11.11 2.39
CA GLY A 56 -11.74 10.10 3.41
C GLY A 56 -10.30 9.59 3.48
N THR A 57 -10.10 8.57 4.31
CA THR A 57 -8.81 7.90 4.46
C THR A 57 -8.65 6.78 3.43
N VAL A 58 -7.55 6.80 2.70
CA VAL A 58 -7.13 5.71 1.80
C VAL A 58 -6.01 4.93 2.49
N THR A 59 -6.19 3.62 2.64
CA THR A 59 -5.18 2.71 3.20
C THR A 59 -4.51 1.96 2.07
N MET A 60 -3.19 2.07 1.96
CA MET A 60 -2.39 1.44 0.91
C MET A 60 -1.46 0.38 1.51
N PRO A 61 -1.48 -0.86 0.97
CA PRO A 61 -0.60 -1.92 1.45
C PRO A 61 0.77 -1.81 0.75
N ILE A 62 1.72 -1.13 1.37
CA ILE A 62 3.07 -0.95 0.83
C ILE A 62 3.99 -2.04 1.41
N ARG A 63 4.52 -2.91 0.56
CA ARG A 63 5.54 -3.89 0.95
C ARG A 63 6.93 -3.36 0.67
N ILE A 64 7.81 -3.50 1.64
CA ILE A 64 9.26 -3.40 1.48
C ILE A 64 9.85 -4.80 1.60
N ALA A 65 10.65 -5.21 0.63
CA ALA A 65 11.33 -6.50 0.66
C ALA A 65 12.79 -6.37 0.20
N VAL A 66 13.68 -7.15 0.80
CA VAL A 66 15.08 -7.27 0.39
C VAL A 66 15.37 -8.73 0.14
N GLN A 67 15.94 -9.03 -1.02
CA GLN A 67 16.27 -10.37 -1.46
C GLN A 67 17.75 -10.49 -1.84
N HIS A 68 18.28 -11.69 -1.70
CA HIS A 68 19.56 -12.11 -2.24
C HIS A 68 19.33 -13.38 -3.08
N GLY A 69 19.21 -13.20 -4.40
CA GLY A 69 18.75 -14.26 -5.29
C GLY A 69 17.37 -14.79 -4.86
N PRO A 70 17.22 -16.08 -4.55
CA PRO A 70 15.94 -16.65 -4.09
C PRO A 70 15.62 -16.36 -2.62
N ASP A 71 16.59 -15.93 -1.83
CA ASP A 71 16.44 -15.79 -0.38
C ASP A 71 15.83 -14.43 -0.03
N VAL A 72 14.80 -14.43 0.82
CA VAL A 72 14.18 -13.22 1.36
C VAL A 72 14.83 -12.88 2.69
N LEU A 73 15.62 -11.80 2.70
CA LEU A 73 16.33 -11.34 3.90
C LEU A 73 15.45 -10.44 4.78
N TYR A 74 14.58 -9.66 4.15
CA TYR A 74 13.62 -8.80 4.82
C TYR A 74 12.33 -8.75 4.02
N SER A 75 11.18 -8.77 4.70
CA SER A 75 9.90 -8.46 4.07
C SER A 75 8.91 -7.97 5.11
N GLN A 76 8.42 -6.75 4.94
CA GLN A 76 7.39 -6.17 5.80
C GLN A 76 6.32 -5.49 4.96
N LEU A 77 5.07 -5.68 5.37
CA LEU A 77 3.89 -5.10 4.74
C LEU A 77 3.31 -4.03 5.66
N HIS A 78 3.22 -2.80 5.14
CA HIS A 78 2.77 -1.63 5.89
C HIS A 78 1.42 -1.17 5.37
N GLN A 79 0.46 -1.00 6.28
CA GLN A 79 -0.85 -0.41 5.97
C GLN A 79 -0.76 1.11 6.13
N TYR A 80 -0.26 1.79 5.09
CA TYR A 80 0.00 3.21 5.14
C TYR A 80 -1.26 4.01 4.79
N GLN A 81 -1.65 4.94 5.66
CA GLN A 81 -2.88 5.71 5.52
C GLN A 81 -2.60 7.13 5.03
N VAL A 82 -3.35 7.56 4.02
CA VAL A 82 -3.33 8.92 3.49
C VAL A 82 -4.72 9.52 3.60
N GLN A 83 -4.83 10.70 4.19
CA GLN A 83 -6.07 11.45 4.23
C GLN A 83 -6.23 12.26 2.95
N VAL A 84 -7.29 12.01 2.19
CA VAL A 84 -7.60 12.72 0.95
C VAL A 84 -8.86 13.54 1.18
N THR A 85 -8.72 14.86 1.19
CA THR A 85 -9.82 15.80 1.51
C THR A 85 -10.42 16.46 0.28
N ASP A 86 -9.60 16.71 -0.75
CA ASP A 86 -10.03 17.33 -2.00
C ASP A 86 -10.23 16.24 -3.08
N PRO A 87 -11.47 15.98 -3.54
CA PRO A 87 -11.74 15.00 -4.58
C PRO A 87 -11.32 15.47 -5.98
N SER A 88 -10.87 16.72 -6.15
CA SER A 88 -10.44 17.28 -7.43
C SER A 88 -8.92 17.34 -7.59
N ALA A 89 -8.15 17.05 -6.55
CA ALA A 89 -6.69 17.17 -6.53
C ALA A 89 -5.99 15.87 -6.12
N ALA A 90 -4.80 15.63 -6.69
CA ALA A 90 -3.95 14.53 -6.27
C ALA A 90 -3.32 14.83 -4.91
N THR A 91 -3.41 13.88 -3.97
CA THR A 91 -2.73 13.97 -2.67
C THR A 91 -1.41 13.23 -2.73
N GLN A 92 -0.30 13.93 -2.48
CA GLN A 92 1.04 13.33 -2.42
C GLN A 92 1.30 12.68 -1.06
N PHE A 93 2.14 11.66 -1.04
CA PHE A 93 2.59 11.03 0.19
C PHE A 93 4.05 10.59 0.12
N VAL A 94 4.65 10.46 1.31
CA VAL A 94 5.97 9.85 1.49
C VAL A 94 5.87 8.84 2.63
N PHE A 95 6.12 7.58 2.30
CA PHE A 95 6.29 6.50 3.26
C PHE A 95 7.78 6.23 3.45
N THR A 96 8.19 5.82 4.66
CA THR A 96 9.59 5.45 4.93
C THR A 96 9.63 4.25 5.86
N ASP A 97 10.39 3.23 5.48
CA ASP A 97 10.75 2.11 6.34
C ASP A 97 12.23 2.23 6.75
N THR A 98 12.45 2.35 8.05
CA THR A 98 13.78 2.45 8.66
C THR A 98 14.22 1.15 9.36
N ASN A 99 13.38 0.11 9.31
CA ASN A 99 13.61 -1.12 10.07
C ASN A 99 14.37 -2.19 9.26
N VAL A 100 14.78 -1.85 8.03
CA VAL A 100 15.46 -2.80 7.15
C VAL A 100 16.89 -2.97 7.62
N VAL A 101 17.17 -4.11 8.26
CA VAL A 101 18.51 -4.50 8.68
C VAL A 101 18.76 -5.91 8.16
N VAL A 102 19.82 -6.07 7.37
CA VAL A 102 20.21 -7.33 6.75
C VAL A 102 21.71 -7.54 6.93
N PRO A 103 22.23 -8.78 6.81
CA PRO A 103 23.68 -9.00 6.80
C PRO A 103 24.37 -8.14 5.74
N GLU A 104 25.58 -7.66 6.03
CA GLU A 104 26.34 -6.90 5.04
C GLU A 104 26.73 -7.80 3.85
N PRO A 105 26.39 -7.42 2.60
CA PRO A 105 26.67 -8.26 1.46
C PRO A 105 28.15 -8.18 1.08
N THR A 106 28.72 -9.30 0.63
CA THR A 106 30.11 -9.35 0.13
C THR A 106 30.25 -8.86 -1.31
N ALA A 107 29.13 -8.72 -2.02
CA ALA A 107 29.03 -8.17 -3.38
C ALA A 107 27.78 -7.28 -3.52
N ARG A 108 27.54 -6.72 -4.72
CA ARG A 108 26.36 -5.90 -5.01
C ARG A 108 25.22 -6.74 -5.59
N ASP A 109 24.74 -7.70 -4.83
CA ASP A 109 23.79 -8.75 -5.26
C ASP A 109 22.43 -8.68 -4.54
N TYR A 110 22.26 -7.75 -3.60
CA TYR A 110 20.97 -7.53 -2.94
C TYR A 110 20.02 -6.73 -3.83
N GLN A 111 18.76 -7.16 -3.85
CA GLN A 111 17.67 -6.49 -4.55
C GLN A 111 16.62 -6.04 -3.54
N ALA A 112 16.38 -4.73 -3.50
CA ALA A 112 15.34 -4.13 -2.67
C ALA A 112 14.12 -3.78 -3.54
N TYR A 113 12.95 -4.18 -3.08
CA TYR A 113 11.65 -3.93 -3.70
C TYR A 113 10.80 -3.06 -2.80
N ALA A 114 10.13 -2.09 -3.39
CA ALA A 114 9.08 -1.30 -2.76
C ALA A 114 7.87 -1.25 -3.70
N GLY A 115 6.70 -1.69 -3.23
CA GLY A 115 5.54 -1.79 -4.09
C GLY A 115 4.24 -2.02 -3.33
N TYR A 116 3.12 -1.89 -4.04
CA TYR A 116 1.82 -2.30 -3.50
C TYR A 116 1.71 -3.82 -3.50
N ASP A 117 1.21 -4.40 -2.41
CA ASP A 117 0.97 -5.84 -2.30
C ASP A 117 -0.45 -6.14 -1.82
N GLU A 118 -1.23 -6.80 -2.69
CA GLU A 118 -2.62 -7.15 -2.44
C GLU A 118 -2.77 -8.46 -1.63
N ASN A 119 -1.68 -9.15 -1.30
CA ASN A 119 -1.70 -10.35 -0.45
C ASN A 119 -1.90 -10.06 1.04
N ALA A 120 -2.20 -8.81 1.42
CA ALA A 120 -2.73 -8.52 2.75
C ALA A 120 -4.11 -9.20 2.88
N PRO A 121 -4.36 -10.08 3.87
CA PRO A 121 -5.72 -10.52 4.12
C PRO A 121 -6.59 -9.28 4.34
N ALA A 122 -7.58 -9.10 3.46
CA ALA A 122 -8.54 -8.01 3.56
C ALA A 122 -9.03 -7.97 5.01
N ALA A 123 -8.91 -6.82 5.66
CA ALA A 123 -9.43 -6.63 7.01
C ALA A 123 -10.91 -6.96 6.96
N THR A 124 -11.27 -8.19 7.37
CA THR A 124 -12.64 -8.65 7.39
C THR A 124 -13.42 -7.67 8.22
N ASP A 125 -14.35 -6.97 7.57
CA ASP A 125 -15.17 -5.93 8.14
C ASP A 125 -15.82 -6.42 9.45
N LYS A 126 -15.22 -6.02 10.58
CA LYS A 126 -15.67 -6.39 11.93
C LYS A 126 -17.03 -5.76 12.27
N SER A 127 -17.62 -4.94 11.37
CA SER A 127 -18.96 -4.38 11.53
C SER A 127 -20.05 -5.47 11.53
N LYS A 128 -19.87 -6.56 10.77
CA LYS A 128 -20.86 -7.66 10.72
C LYS A 128 -20.90 -8.50 12.02
N ALA A 129 -19.75 -8.65 12.70
CA ALA A 129 -19.69 -9.36 13.99
C ALA A 129 -20.34 -8.57 15.12
N LYS A 130 -20.20 -7.23 15.13
CA LYS A 130 -20.80 -6.37 16.17
C LYS A 130 -22.33 -6.31 16.04
N ARG A 131 -22.87 -6.34 14.83
CA ARG A 131 -24.32 -6.35 14.58
C ARG A 131 -24.97 -7.65 15.04
N LYS A 132 -24.33 -8.81 14.84
CA LYS A 132 -24.84 -10.12 15.31
C LYS A 132 -24.87 -10.24 16.84
N LYS A 133 -23.88 -9.67 17.54
CA LYS A 133 -23.82 -9.67 19.01
C LYS A 133 -24.86 -8.76 19.66
N ARG A 134 -25.22 -7.64 19.02
CA ARG A 134 -26.27 -6.72 19.49
C ARG A 134 -27.69 -7.28 19.33
N VAL A 135 -27.94 -8.04 18.25
CA VAL A 135 -29.26 -8.65 18.01
C VAL A 135 -29.50 -9.83 18.95
N ALA A 136 -28.47 -10.61 19.28
CA ALA A 136 -28.57 -11.69 20.26
C ALA A 136 -28.79 -11.20 21.71
N ALA A 137 -28.21 -10.05 22.09
CA ALA A 137 -28.37 -9.48 23.44
C ALA A 137 -29.70 -8.76 23.68
N ALA A 138 -30.49 -8.48 22.63
CA ALA A 138 -31.80 -7.83 22.74
C ALA A 138 -32.98 -8.84 22.72
N ALA A 139 -32.68 -10.14 22.63
CA ALA A 139 -33.68 -11.22 22.58
C ALA A 139 -33.71 -12.06 23.86
N THR A 140 -33.09 -11.59 24.95
CA THR A 140 -33.15 -12.24 26.26
C THR A 140 -33.15 -11.17 27.34
N ASN A 141 -34.27 -11.14 28.08
CA ASN A 141 -34.73 -10.18 29.11
C ASN A 141 -35.40 -8.90 28.60
#